data_AF-A0A520IRC9-F1
#
_entry.id   AF-A0A520IRC9-F1
#
_cell.length_a   1.000
_cell.length_b   1.000
_cell.length_c   1.000
_cell.angle_alpha   90.00
_cell.angle_beta   90.00
_cell.angle_gamma   90.00
#
_symmetry.space_group_name_H-M   'P 1'
#
loop_
_entity.id
_entity.type
_entity.pdbx_description
1 polymer ?
#
loop_
_entity_poly.entity_id
_entity_poly.type
_entity_poly.pdbx_seq_one_letter_code
_entity_poly.pdbx_strand_id
1 'polypeptide(L)'
;MNLRGIVAVSGRPGLYRLVGQNKGGYVLESLDAQKVKIVTNITTTKLASLEDITVYGQDDDLKLVDVLTNIKAAKSNVPDSKSDANALKAFFKEVAPDHDDDKVYT
;
A
#
# COMPACT_ATOMS: atom_id res chain seq x y z
N MET A 1 10.65 -6.76 -1.10
CA MET A 1 10.32 -5.95 0.09
C MET A 1 9.51 -6.82 1.06
N ASN A 2 9.41 -6.51 2.36
CA ASN A 2 8.55 -7.28 3.29
C ASN A 2 7.40 -6.39 3.78
N LEU A 3 6.17 -6.70 3.35
CA LEU A 3 4.94 -5.99 3.71
C LEU A 3 4.10 -6.71 4.78
N ARG A 4 4.59 -7.86 5.27
CA ARG A 4 3.83 -8.73 6.16
C ARG A 4 3.44 -8.01 7.44
N GLY A 5 2.16 -8.08 7.78
CA GLY A 5 1.60 -7.43 8.96
C GLY A 5 1.52 -5.90 8.88
N ILE A 6 1.78 -5.30 7.72
CA ILE A 6 1.48 -3.89 7.46
C ILE A 6 0.05 -3.79 6.90
N VAL A 7 -0.75 -2.92 7.50
CA VAL A 7 -2.16 -2.76 7.17
C VAL A 7 -2.52 -1.30 6.94
N ALA A 8 -3.42 -1.06 5.99
CA ALA A 8 -4.17 0.17 5.87
C ALA A 8 -5.49 0.03 6.64
N VAL A 9 -5.84 1.05 7.42
CA VAL A 9 -7.05 1.05 8.27
C VAL A 9 -8.07 2.01 7.67
N SER A 10 -9.23 1.52 7.28
CA SER A 10 -10.27 2.38 6.69
C SER A 10 -10.66 3.52 7.63
N GLY A 11 -10.72 4.75 7.10
CA GLY A 11 -11.05 5.95 7.88
C GLY A 11 -9.92 6.50 8.75
N ARG A 12 -8.72 5.91 8.69
CA ARG A 12 -7.53 6.44 9.37
C ARG A 12 -6.41 6.72 8.36
N PRO A 13 -5.75 7.88 8.45
CA PRO A 13 -4.61 8.17 7.60
C PRO A 13 -3.40 7.30 7.98
N GLY A 14 -2.53 7.09 7.01
CA GLY A 14 -1.26 6.39 7.19
C GLY A 14 -1.36 4.87 7.20
N LEU A 15 -0.23 4.24 7.50
CA LEU A 15 -0.07 2.80 7.57
C LEU A 15 0.25 2.37 9.00
N TYR A 16 -0.18 1.15 9.33
CA TYR A 16 -0.03 0.59 10.66
C TYR A 16 0.58 -0.81 10.59
N ARG A 17 1.27 -1.21 11.64
CA ARG A 17 1.70 -2.59 11.87
C ARG A 17 0.74 -3.27 12.82
N LEU A 18 0.25 -4.44 12.45
CA LEU A 18 -0.50 -5.32 13.36
C LEU A 18 0.50 -5.94 14.35
N VAL A 19 0.43 -5.52 15.60
CA VAL A 19 1.33 -6.03 16.66
C VAL A 19 0.70 -7.16 17.46
N GLY A 20 -0.62 -7.33 17.39
CA GLY A 20 -1.32 -8.44 18.02
C GLY A 20 -2.82 -8.20 18.15
N GLN A 21 -3.45 -8.99 19.01
CA GLN A 21 -4.89 -8.94 19.29
C GLN A 21 -5.12 -9.11 20.80
N ASN A 22 -6.06 -8.34 21.36
CA ASN A 22 -6.51 -8.48 22.74
C ASN A 22 -8.05 -8.48 22.82
N LYS A 23 -8.61 -8.50 24.03
CA LYS A 23 -10.08 -8.50 24.24
C LYS A 23 -10.80 -7.31 23.61
N GLY A 24 -10.12 -6.18 23.44
CA GLY A 24 -10.66 -4.97 22.82
C GLY A 24 -10.53 -4.94 21.29
N GLY A 25 -9.72 -5.82 20.70
CA GLY A 25 -9.59 -5.98 19.26
C GLY A 25 -8.15 -6.07 18.77
N TYR A 26 -7.90 -5.61 17.55
CA TYR A 26 -6.54 -5.56 16.98
C TYR A 26 -5.74 -4.43 17.61
N VAL A 27 -4.50 -4.74 17.99
CA VAL A 27 -3.54 -3.76 18.48
C VAL A 27 -2.65 -3.37 17.29
N LEU A 28 -2.67 -2.10 16.94
CA LEU A 28 -1.96 -1.55 15.79
C LEU A 28 -0.97 -0.46 16.22
N GLU A 29 0.16 -0.37 15.56
CA GLU A 29 1.18 0.67 15.78
C GLU A 29 1.41 1.46 14.48
N SER A 30 1.40 2.80 14.52
CA SER A 30 1.69 3.62 13.33
C SER A 30 3.11 3.38 12.80
N LEU A 31 3.28 3.45 11.48
CA LEU A 31 4.61 3.30 10.87
C LEU A 31 5.47 4.56 10.93
N ASP A 32 4.87 5.72 11.24
CA ASP A 32 5.59 6.98 11.41
C ASP A 32 6.54 6.98 12.63
N ALA A 33 7.21 8.12 12.84
CA ALA A 33 8.15 8.30 13.94
C ALA A 33 7.46 8.33 15.31
N GLN A 34 6.16 8.61 15.37
CA GLN A 34 5.43 8.74 16.64
C GLN A 34 5.10 7.39 17.26
N LYS A 35 5.02 6.31 16.46
CA LYS A 35 4.74 4.94 16.91
C LYS A 35 3.48 4.87 17.80
N VAL A 36 2.45 5.60 17.42
CA VAL A 36 1.17 5.65 18.14
C VAL A 36 0.52 4.29 18.11
N LYS A 37 0.11 3.81 19.28
CA LYS A 37 -0.62 2.55 19.44
C LYS A 37 -2.10 2.80 19.55
N ILE A 38 -2.88 2.08 18.74
CA ILE A 38 -4.34 2.12 18.77
C ILE A 38 -4.91 0.71 18.91
N VAL A 39 -6.08 0.62 19.51
CA VAL A 39 -6.88 -0.61 19.53
C VAL A 39 -8.10 -0.40 18.66
N THR A 40 -8.28 -1.27 17.68
CA THR A 40 -9.40 -1.19 16.73
C THR A 40 -10.29 -2.41 16.86
N ASN A 41 -11.60 -2.18 16.89
CA ASN A 41 -12.59 -3.24 16.99
C ASN A 41 -12.56 -4.12 15.73
N ILE A 42 -12.49 -5.44 15.92
CA ILE A 42 -12.32 -6.44 14.85
C ILE A 42 -13.53 -6.49 13.90
N THR A 43 -14.74 -6.24 14.39
CA THR A 43 -15.97 -6.43 13.59
C THR A 43 -16.35 -5.19 12.80
N THR A 44 -15.97 -4.00 13.27
CA THR A 44 -16.32 -2.73 12.63
C THR A 44 -15.16 -2.11 11.84
N THR A 45 -13.91 -2.49 12.15
CA THR A 45 -12.74 -1.93 11.48
C THR A 45 -12.37 -2.78 10.28
N LYS A 46 -12.37 -2.17 9.10
CA LYS A 46 -11.85 -2.79 7.88
C LYS A 46 -10.34 -2.58 7.82
N LEU A 47 -9.61 -3.69 7.73
CA LEU A 47 -8.17 -3.72 7.52
C LEU A 47 -7.88 -4.26 6.13
N ALA A 48 -7.04 -3.56 5.37
CA ALA A 48 -6.46 -4.07 4.13
C ALA A 48 -5.00 -4.41 4.39
N SER A 49 -4.63 -5.69 4.26
CA SER A 49 -3.25 -6.13 4.40
C SER A 49 -2.46 -5.79 3.15
N LEU A 50 -1.35 -5.07 3.29
CA LEU A 50 -0.56 -4.63 2.12
C LEU A 50 0.09 -5.79 1.37
N GLU A 51 0.30 -6.94 2.03
CA GLU A 51 0.84 -8.14 1.37
C GLU A 51 -0.18 -8.81 0.44
N ASP A 52 -1.48 -8.58 0.67
CA ASP A 52 -2.58 -9.17 -0.09
C ASP A 52 -3.12 -8.22 -1.17
N ILE A 53 -2.65 -6.96 -1.22
CA ILE A 53 -3.09 -6.00 -2.23
C ILE A 53 -2.44 -6.32 -3.58
N THR A 54 -3.29 -6.37 -4.59
CA THR A 54 -2.90 -6.46 -6.00
C THR A 54 -3.30 -5.20 -6.76
N VAL A 55 -2.66 -5.03 -7.92
CA VAL A 55 -2.95 -4.05 -8.95
C VAL A 55 -3.47 -4.84 -10.15
N TYR A 56 -4.56 -4.39 -10.76
CA TYR A 56 -5.11 -5.04 -11.95
C TYR A 56 -4.06 -5.07 -13.06
N GLY A 57 -3.78 -6.26 -13.58
CA GLY A 57 -2.96 -6.47 -14.77
C GLY A 57 -3.79 -6.82 -15.99
N GLN A 58 -3.14 -6.81 -17.16
CA GLN A 58 -3.76 -7.18 -18.44
C GLN A 58 -4.16 -8.66 -18.47
N ASP A 59 -3.26 -9.54 -18.02
CA ASP A 59 -3.47 -10.98 -17.96
C ASP A 59 -3.69 -11.46 -16.50
N ASP A 60 -2.70 -11.19 -15.65
CA ASP A 60 -2.69 -11.55 -14.23
C ASP A 60 -2.53 -10.33 -13.33
N ASP A 61 -3.10 -10.39 -12.14
CA ASP A 61 -2.95 -9.37 -11.10
C ASP A 61 -1.48 -9.22 -10.65
N LEU A 62 -1.00 -7.98 -10.59
CA LEU A 62 0.33 -7.64 -10.12
C LEU A 62 0.33 -7.47 -8.61
N LYS A 63 1.25 -8.13 -7.89
CA LYS A 63 1.35 -7.94 -6.44
C LYS A 63 1.94 -6.57 -6.11
N LEU A 64 1.34 -5.87 -5.16
CA LEU A 64 1.81 -4.55 -4.72
C LEU A 64 3.28 -4.59 -4.24
N VAL A 65 3.70 -5.69 -3.60
CA VAL A 65 5.09 -5.86 -3.14
C VAL A 65 6.10 -5.83 -4.28
N ASP A 66 5.73 -6.34 -5.45
CA ASP A 66 6.60 -6.40 -6.62
C ASP A 66 6.68 -5.01 -7.27
N VAL A 67 5.54 -4.34 -7.43
CA VAL A 67 5.47 -2.95 -7.91
C VAL A 67 6.31 -2.01 -7.03
N LEU A 68 6.16 -2.08 -5.70
CA LEU A 68 6.97 -1.27 -4.77
C LEU A 68 8.47 -1.63 -4.83
N THR A 69 8.80 -2.89 -5.11
CA THR A 69 10.18 -3.32 -5.29
C THR A 69 10.77 -2.73 -6.58
N ASN A 70 10.00 -2.67 -7.66
CA ASN A 70 10.38 -2.02 -8.92
C ASN A 70 10.58 -0.50 -8.74
N ILE A 71 9.66 0.17 -8.03
CA ILE A 71 9.80 1.60 -7.66
C ILE A 71 11.11 1.83 -6.90
N LYS A 72 11.41 0.98 -5.92
CA LYS A 72 12.67 1.08 -5.16
C LYS A 72 13.91 0.88 -6.05
N ALA A 73 13.82 0.05 -7.08
CA ALA A 73 14.91 -0.19 -8.01
C ALA A 73 15.14 1.00 -8.97
N ALA A 74 14.07 1.71 -9.35
CA ALA A 74 14.13 2.88 -10.23
C ALA A 74 14.97 4.03 -9.65
N LYS A 75 15.05 4.15 -8.31
CA LYS A 75 15.86 5.06 -7.44
C LYS A 75 15.91 6.56 -7.76
N SER A 76 16.02 6.96 -9.02
CA SER A 76 16.35 8.31 -9.49
C SER A 76 15.22 8.98 -10.27
N ASN A 77 14.27 8.19 -10.78
CA ASN A 77 13.18 8.66 -11.64
C ASN A 77 11.81 8.72 -10.94
N VAL A 78 11.75 8.59 -9.61
CA VAL A 78 10.47 8.62 -8.88
C VAL A 78 9.92 10.06 -8.89
N PRO A 79 8.77 10.32 -9.53
CA PRO A 79 8.15 11.64 -9.53
C PRO A 79 7.67 12.05 -8.13
N ASP A 80 7.51 13.36 -7.91
CA ASP A 80 6.88 13.86 -6.67
C ASP A 80 5.38 13.53 -6.68
N SER A 81 4.81 13.34 -5.50
CA SER A 81 3.35 13.20 -5.33
C SER A 81 2.50 14.30 -5.95
N LYS A 82 3.09 15.49 -6.21
CA LYS A 82 2.46 16.65 -6.83
C LYS A 82 2.80 16.81 -8.31
N SER A 83 3.56 15.90 -8.90
CA SER A 83 3.78 15.86 -10.34
C SER A 83 2.44 15.69 -11.08
N ASP A 84 2.40 16.10 -12.34
CA ASP A 84 1.20 15.97 -13.14
C ASP A 84 0.85 14.51 -13.41
N ALA A 85 -0.43 14.27 -13.74
CA ALA A 85 -0.95 12.93 -13.95
C ALA A 85 -0.21 12.17 -15.07
N ASN A 86 0.29 12.84 -16.11
CA ASN A 86 1.00 12.17 -17.20
C ASN A 86 2.37 11.68 -16.72
N ALA A 87 3.10 12.48 -15.94
CA ALA A 87 4.35 12.06 -15.33
C ALA A 87 4.17 10.87 -14.38
N LEU A 88 3.13 10.88 -13.55
CA LEU A 88 2.81 9.78 -12.65
C LEU A 88 2.46 8.49 -13.41
N LYS A 89 1.63 8.57 -14.45
CA LYS A 89 1.27 7.42 -15.29
C LYS A 89 2.47 6.85 -16.04
N ALA A 90 3.30 7.72 -16.62
CA ALA A 90 4.49 7.30 -17.35
C ALA A 90 5.45 6.53 -16.44
N PHE A 91 5.68 7.04 -15.22
CA PHE A 91 6.49 6.34 -14.23
C PHE A 91 5.85 5.03 -13.76
N PHE A 92 4.53 5.02 -13.52
CA PHE A 92 3.85 3.80 -13.10
C PHE A 92 3.95 2.70 -14.16
N LYS A 93 3.86 3.06 -15.44
CA LYS A 93 4.06 2.14 -16.57
C LYS A 93 5.50 1.60 -16.67
N GLU A 94 6.49 2.36 -16.22
CA GLU A 94 7.88 1.88 -16.12
C GLU A 94 8.01 0.77 -15.07
N VAL A 95 7.36 0.92 -13.91
CA VAL A 95 7.50 0.01 -12.76
C VAL A 95 6.49 -1.14 -12.73
N ALA A 96 5.41 -1.02 -13.49
CA ALA A 96 4.34 -2.00 -13.62
C ALA A 96 3.85 -2.06 -15.08
N PRO A 97 4.68 -2.51 -16.05
CA PRO A 97 4.36 -2.41 -17.47
C PRO A 97 3.09 -3.15 -17.89
N ASP A 98 2.75 -4.23 -17.18
CA ASP A 98 1.62 -5.11 -17.50
C ASP A 98 0.32 -4.72 -16.77
N HIS A 99 0.25 -3.52 -16.18
CA HIS A 99 -0.96 -3.06 -15.51
C HIS A 99 -2.10 -2.74 -16.51
N ASP A 100 -3.33 -2.86 -16.03
CA ASP A 100 -4.53 -2.48 -16.79
C ASP A 100 -4.74 -0.96 -16.69
N ASP A 101 -4.42 -0.23 -17.77
CA ASP A 101 -4.52 1.23 -17.86
C ASP A 101 -5.97 1.76 -17.63
N ASP A 102 -7.00 0.94 -17.89
CA ASP A 102 -8.42 1.33 -17.74
C ASP A 102 -8.91 1.16 -16.30
N LYS A 103 -8.39 0.16 -15.57
CA LYS A 103 -8.77 -0.11 -14.18
C LYS A 103 -7.86 0.56 -13.15
N VAL A 104 -6.63 0.90 -13.54
CA VAL A 104 -5.65 1.56 -12.67
C VAL A 104 -5.55 3.04 -13.06
N TYR A 105 -6.42 3.84 -12.43
CA TYR A 105 -6.48 5.27 -12.66
C TYR A 105 -5.54 6.07 -11.74
N THR A 106 -5.23 7.30 -12.16
CA THR A 106 -4.55 8.34 -11.36
C THR A 106 -5.49 9.09 -10.45
#